data_AF-A0A8T8E2N0-F1
#
_entry.id   AF-A0A8T8E2N0-F1
#
_cell.length_a   1.000
_cell.length_b   1.000
_cell.length_c   1.000
_cell.angle_alpha   90.00
_cell.angle_beta   90.00
_cell.angle_gamma   90.00
#
_symmetry.space_group_name_H-M   'P 1'
#
loop_
_entity.id
_entity.type
_entity.pdbx_description
1 polymer ?
#
loop_
_entity_poly.entity_id
_entity_poly.type
_entity_poly.pdbx_seq_one_letter_code
_entity_poly.pdbx_strand_id
1 'polypeptide(L)' 'MEEETESTVSLEFTDEEIERILMCLTLARNSPQMTGSLAVDDLIARFATHANESEMPAVDDPTTNIQKD' A
#
# COMPACT_ATOMS: atom_id res chain seq x y z
N MET A 1 29.11 3.54 23.76
CA MET A 1 28.46 4.10 22.56
C MET A 1 27.37 3.11 22.25
N GLU A 2 26.14 3.41 22.68
CA GLU A 2 25.00 2.53 22.47
C GLU A 2 24.41 2.90 21.10
N GLU A 3 24.43 1.96 20.15
CA GLU A 3 23.75 2.11 18.87
C GLU A 3 22.24 2.07 19.12
N GLU A 4 21.57 3.21 18.94
CA GLU A 4 20.11 3.23 18.81
C GLU A 4 19.76 2.59 17.47
N THR A 5 19.36 1.32 17.50
CA THR A 5 18.79 0.66 16.31
C THR A 5 17.42 1.28 16.05
N GLU A 6 17.29 2.02 14.94
CA GLU A 6 16.01 2.47 14.43
C GLU A 6 15.12 1.24 14.17
N SER A 7 14.17 1.00 15.08
CA SER A 7 13.22 -0.11 14.98
C SER A 7 12.16 0.25 13.95
N THR A 8 12.34 -0.19 12.72
CA THR A 8 11.33 -0.05 11.67
C THR A 8 10.21 -1.05 11.94
N VAL A 9 9.10 -0.59 12.52
CA VAL A 9 7.87 -1.38 12.61
C VAL A 9 7.24 -1.40 11.21
N SER A 10 7.25 -2.55 10.56
CA SER A 10 6.47 -2.78 9.35
C SER A 10 4.99 -2.83 9.73
N LEU A 11 4.24 -1.78 9.40
CA LEU A 11 2.79 -1.77 9.46
C LEU A 11 2.27 -2.29 8.12
N GLU A 12 1.68 -3.49 8.14
CA GLU A 12 0.91 -4.02 7.01
C GLU A 12 -0.53 -3.54 7.13
N PHE A 13 -1.06 -2.97 6.06
CA PHE A 13 -2.46 -2.57 5.96
C PHE A 13 -3.22 -3.62 5.15
N THR A 14 -4.42 -3.97 5.61
CA THR A 14 -5.35 -4.77 4.82
C THR A 14 -5.89 -3.96 3.63
N ASP A 15 -6.41 -4.63 2.59
CA ASP A 15 -7.02 -3.96 1.44
C ASP A 15 -8.17 -3.03 1.86
N GLU A 16 -8.99 -3.45 2.83
CA GLU A 16 -10.09 -2.62 3.37
C GLU A 16 -9.57 -1.36 4.07
N GLU A 17 -8.44 -1.46 4.78
CA GLU A 17 -7.80 -0.30 5.40
C GLU A 17 -7.22 0.64 4.35
N ILE A 18 -6.58 0.11 3.31
CA ILE A 18 -6.05 0.88 2.18
C ILE A 18 -7.19 1.63 1.47
N GLU A 19 -8.32 0.98 1.20
CA GLU A 19 -9.50 1.60 0.60
C GLU A 19 -10.05 2.75 1.47
N ARG A 20 -10.18 2.51 2.79
CA ARG A 20 -10.64 3.56 3.71
C ARG A 20 -9.68 4.74 3.78
N ILE A 21 -8.37 4.48 3.77
CA ILE A 21 -7.33 5.51 3.73
C ILE A 21 -7.45 6.34 2.44
N LEU A 22 -7.54 5.68 1.28
CA LEU A 22 -7.71 6.33 -0.01
C LEU A 22 -8.99 7.19 -0.07
N MET A 23 -10.09 6.71 0.51
CA MET A 23 -11.33 7.49 0.62
C MET A 23 -11.12 8.76 1.45
N CYS A 24 -10.51 8.65 2.62
CA CYS A 24 -10.20 9.80 3.48
C CYS A 24 -9.26 10.80 2.81
N LEU A 25 -8.21 10.33 2.13
CA LEU A 25 -7.27 11.18 1.41
C LEU A 25 -7.95 11.90 0.23
N THR A 26 -8.86 11.23 -0.47
CA THR A 26 -9.64 11.84 -1.55
C THR A 26 -10.56 12.94 -1.03
N LEU A 27 -11.21 12.74 0.12
CA LEU A 27 -11.99 13.79 0.78
C LEU A 27 -11.11 14.96 1.20
N ALA A 28 -9.93 14.69 1.77
CA ALA A 28 -8.97 15.72 2.14
C ALA A 28 -8.52 16.53 0.91
N ARG A 29 -8.15 15.87 -0.18
CA ARG A 29 -7.74 16.54 -1.44
C ARG A 29 -8.78 17.53 -1.95
N ASN A 30 -10.06 17.19 -1.82
CA ASN A 30 -11.18 18.03 -2.23
C ASN A 30 -11.60 19.07 -1.18
N SER A 31 -10.98 19.08 0.01
CA SER A 31 -11.20 20.10 1.03
C SER A 31 -10.45 21.38 0.68
N PRO A 32 -11.06 22.57 0.81
CA PRO A 32 -10.41 23.86 0.56
C PRO A 32 -9.08 24.08 1.32
N GLN A 33 -8.88 23.37 2.43
CA GLN A 33 -7.70 23.49 3.28
C GLN A 33 -6.49 22.71 2.76
N MET A 34 -6.74 21.70 1.93
CA MET A 34 -5.77 20.68 1.50
C MET A 34 -5.70 20.56 -0.03
N THR A 35 -6.55 21.27 -0.77
CA THR A 35 -6.51 21.34 -2.23
C THR A 35 -5.15 21.82 -2.72
N GLY A 36 -4.54 21.06 -3.65
CA GLY A 36 -3.21 21.35 -4.19
C GLY A 36 -2.05 20.94 -3.28
N SER A 37 -2.32 20.23 -2.19
CA SER A 37 -1.28 19.68 -1.31
C SER A 37 -0.57 18.49 -1.99
N LEU A 38 0.69 18.70 -2.36
CA LEU A 38 1.55 17.64 -2.92
C LEU A 38 1.73 16.45 -1.96
N ALA A 39 1.66 16.69 -0.64
CA ALA A 39 1.76 15.62 0.34
C ALA A 39 0.52 14.70 0.32
N VAL A 40 -0.66 15.25 0.09
CA VAL A 40 -1.89 14.47 -0.04
C VAL A 40 -1.87 13.68 -1.36
N ASP A 41 -1.44 14.33 -2.45
CA ASP A 41 -1.31 13.67 -3.75
C ASP A 41 -0.27 12.53 -3.72
N ASP A 42 0.87 12.71 -3.03
CA ASP A 42 1.89 11.67 -2.84
C ASP A 42 1.36 10.49 -2.02
N LEU A 43 0.67 10.75 -0.91
CA LEU A 43 0.06 9.69 -0.10
C LEU A 43 -0.97 8.89 -0.90
N ILE A 44 -1.81 9.55 -1.70
CA ILE A 44 -2.77 8.87 -2.59
C ILE A 44 -2.03 7.96 -3.57
N ALA A 45 -0.97 8.45 -4.22
CA ALA A 45 -0.20 7.65 -5.18
C ALA A 45 0.44 6.40 -4.53
N ARG A 46 0.99 6.54 -3.33
CA ARG A 46 1.61 5.44 -2.58
C ARG A 46 0.60 4.36 -2.19
N PHE A 47 -0.56 4.75 -1.65
CA PHE A 47 -1.60 3.79 -1.27
C PHE A 47 -2.30 3.17 -2.48
N ALA A 48 -2.49 3.92 -3.57
CA ALA A 48 -3.06 3.39 -4.82
C ALA A 48 -2.13 2.38 -5.51
N THR A 49 -0.80 2.58 -5.40
CA THR A 49 0.18 1.61 -5.90
C THR A 49 0.07 0.30 -5.14
N HIS A 50 0.01 0.35 -3.80
CA HIS A 50 -0.19 -0.83 -2.97
C HIS A 50 -1.49 -1.58 -3.27
N ALA A 51 -2.60 -0.86 -3.50
CA ALA A 51 -3.87 -1.48 -3.88
C ALA A 51 -3.77 -2.25 -5.21
N ASN A 52 -3.10 -1.68 -6.21
CA ASN A 52 -2.92 -2.32 -7.52
C ASN A 52 -1.93 -3.50 -7.49
N GLU A 53 -0.96 -3.49 -6.58
CA GLU A 53 -0.02 -4.62 -6.40
C GLU A 53 -0.69 -5.83 -5.75
N SER A 54 -1.68 -5.61 -4.87
CA SER A 54 -2.52 -6.68 -4.28
C SER A 54 -3.38 -7.40 -5.33
N GLU A 55 -3.77 -6.71 -6.40
CA GLU A 55 -4.58 -7.26 -7.50
C GLU A 55 -3.79 -8.06 -8.56
N MET A 56 -2.45 -8.04 -8.55
CA MET A 56 -1.71 -8.93 -9.44
C MET A 56 -1.91 -10.38 -8.97
N PRO A 57 -2.56 -11.25 -9.77
CA PRO A 57 -2.63 -12.65 -9.42
C PRO A 57 -1.20 -13.15 -9.29
N ALA A 58 -0.86 -13.71 -8.13
CA ALA A 58 0.36 -14.49 -7.97
C ALA A 58 0.43 -15.44 -9.16
N VAL A 59 1.35 -15.17 -10.08
CA VAL A 59 1.47 -15.93 -11.30
C VAL A 59 1.74 -17.35 -10.84
N ASP A 60 0.77 -18.24 -11.07
CA ASP A 60 0.80 -19.64 -10.64
C ASP A 60 2.19 -20.21 -10.88
N ASP A 61 2.85 -20.55 -9.78
CA ASP A 61 4.16 -21.18 -9.77
C ASP A 61 4.06 -22.47 -10.60
N PRO A 62 4.74 -22.58 -11.77
CA PRO A 62 4.63 -23.76 -12.61
C PRO A 62 5.32 -25.00 -12.01
N THR A 63 5.80 -24.95 -10.76
CA THR A 63 6.46 -26.09 -10.12
C THR A 63 5.50 -27.15 -9.56
N THR A 64 4.18 -26.92 -9.57
CA THR A 64 3.20 -27.93 -9.13
C THR A 64 2.66 -28.76 -10.30
N ASN A 65 3.49 -29.61 -10.91
CA ASN A 65 3.11 -30.94 -11.42
C ASN A 65 4.28 -31.63 -12.15
N ILE A 66 5.21 -32.20 -11.38
CA ILE A 66 5.88 -33.44 -11.80
C ILE A 66 5.74 -34.42 -10.64
N GLN A 67 4.61 -35.16 -10.62
CA GLN A 67 4.52 -36.45 -9.97
C GLN A 67 4.16 -37.52 -11.00
N LYS A 68 4.73 -38.71 -10.78
CA LYS A 68 4.70 -39.97 -11.55
C LYS A 68 5.67 -40.06 -12.73
N ASP A 69 6.55 -41.06 -12.81
CA ASP A 69 6.56 -42.43 -12.25
C ASP A 69 7.92 -42.83 -11.65
#